data_AF-A0A5N1GQ54-F1
#
_entry.id   AF-A0A5N1GQ54-F1
#
_cell.length_a   1.000
_cell.length_b   1.000
_cell.length_c   1.000
_cell.angle_alpha   90.00
_cell.angle_beta   90.00
_cell.angle_gamma   90.00
#
_symmetry.space_group_name_H-M   'P 1'
#
loop_
_entity.id
_entity.type
_entity.pdbx_description
1 polymer ?
#
loop_
_entity_poly.entity_id
_entity_poly.type
_entity_poly.pdbx_seq_one_letter_code
_entity_poly.pdbx_strand_id
1 'polypeptide(L)'
;MHKAYYASDLGPILLDYEKDTLYGLSFVDQLDDSSRPAQACPELAGLCQALGAYFIGQPERVPQLNLCAQGSPFQERVWQLLREIPYGQVTTYGDLARTYEARYQTSMSAQAIGGAVGRNPIALLIPCHRVLSSRGQLTGYAYGVPRKQALLEAEGLTFDERGRMLDFPTKKLNIKGVEVMAKKDKYLAHYERSRQLASFRVKGFRYYDGLDVIQDLDVGASVDLLAEPDNPYDGDAVQVAFKGNKLGYLPADDNHLLSQLLYFGHGNILEARILSVDLDKNSEPLVTVQVRIKDKR
;
A
#
# COMPACT_ATOMS: atom_id res chain seq x y z
N MET A 1 -1.60 -22.89 -22.62
CA MET A 1 -1.15 -21.48 -22.62
C MET A 1 -0.07 -21.23 -23.67
N HIS A 2 -0.37 -20.34 -24.61
CA HIS A 2 0.52 -19.89 -25.68
C HIS A 2 1.13 -18.53 -25.33
N LYS A 3 2.30 -18.24 -25.91
CA LYS A 3 2.98 -16.95 -25.78
C LYS A 3 3.04 -16.25 -27.12
N ALA A 4 2.68 -14.97 -27.12
CA ALA A 4 2.89 -14.07 -28.24
C ALA A 4 3.44 -12.75 -27.74
N TYR A 5 3.95 -11.91 -28.63
CA TYR A 5 4.42 -10.58 -28.24
C TYR A 5 3.91 -9.48 -29.17
N TYR A 6 3.66 -8.31 -28.57
CA TYR A 6 3.40 -7.07 -29.29
C TYR A 6 4.63 -6.17 -29.16
N ALA A 7 5.19 -5.73 -30.29
CA ALA A 7 6.29 -4.76 -30.29
C ALA A 7 5.74 -3.35 -30.01
N SER A 8 6.27 -2.68 -28.98
CA SER A 8 5.93 -1.29 -28.65
C SER A 8 7.19 -0.46 -28.47
N ASP A 9 7.05 0.86 -28.53
CA ASP A 9 8.16 1.81 -28.29
C ASP A 9 8.67 1.77 -26.84
N LEU A 10 7.92 1.15 -25.92
CA LEU A 10 8.32 0.95 -24.51
C LEU A 10 8.97 -0.42 -24.26
N GLY A 11 9.25 -1.16 -25.32
CA GLY A 11 9.77 -2.52 -25.31
C GLY A 11 8.70 -3.57 -25.66
N PRO A 12 9.11 -4.84 -25.81
CA PRO A 12 8.19 -5.93 -26.11
C PRO A 12 7.19 -6.15 -24.97
N ILE A 13 5.93 -6.36 -25.36
CA ILE A 13 4.83 -6.74 -24.47
C ILE A 13 4.55 -8.22 -24.70
N LEU A 14 4.84 -9.04 -23.70
CA LEU A 14 4.52 -10.47 -23.68
C LEU A 14 3.03 -10.67 -23.35
N LEU A 15 2.41 -11.58 -24.11
CA LEU A 15 1.01 -11.97 -24.00
C LEU A 15 0.93 -13.46 -23.69
N ASP A 16 0.43 -13.80 -22.49
CA ASP A 16 0.12 -15.18 -22.11
C ASP A 16 -1.37 -15.42 -22.33
N TYR A 17 -1.72 -16.30 -23.27
CA TYR A 17 -3.10 -16.47 -23.71
C TYR A 17 -3.46 -17.91 -24.04
N GLU A 18 -4.76 -18.20 -24.06
CA GLU A 18 -5.31 -19.47 -24.57
C GLU A 18 -6.65 -19.19 -25.23
N LYS A 19 -6.78 -19.52 -26.52
CA LYS A 19 -7.95 -19.16 -27.35
C LYS A 19 -8.22 -17.65 -27.27
N ASP A 20 -9.41 -17.27 -26.81
CA ASP A 20 -9.89 -15.91 -26.61
C ASP A 20 -9.69 -15.38 -25.18
N THR A 21 -8.85 -16.05 -24.37
CA THR A 21 -8.61 -15.69 -22.98
C THR A 21 -7.16 -15.25 -22.76
N LEU A 22 -6.98 -14.06 -22.18
CA LEU A 22 -5.70 -13.47 -21.81
C LEU A 22 -5.48 -13.63 -20.30
N TYR A 23 -4.34 -14.21 -19.93
CA TYR A 23 -3.92 -14.46 -18.56
C TYR A 23 -2.83 -13.48 -18.12
N GLY A 24 -2.01 -13.03 -19.06
CA GLY A 24 -0.88 -12.13 -18.80
C GLY A 24 -0.69 -11.11 -19.90
N LEU A 25 -0.37 -9.89 -19.50
CA LEU A 25 0.16 -8.83 -20.37
C LEU A 25 1.25 -8.12 -19.59
N SER A 26 2.51 -8.31 -19.99
CA SER A 26 3.66 -7.80 -19.26
C SER A 26 4.70 -7.19 -20.19
N PHE A 27 5.28 -6.05 -19.79
CA PHE A 27 6.49 -5.56 -20.44
C PHE A 27 7.67 -6.45 -20.05
N VAL A 28 8.48 -6.82 -21.03
CA VAL A 28 9.69 -7.62 -20.85
C VAL A 28 10.86 -6.96 -21.56
N ASP A 29 12.07 -7.15 -21.04
CA ASP A 29 13.28 -6.62 -21.68
C ASP A 29 13.82 -7.59 -22.73
N GLN A 30 13.49 -8.88 -22.61
CA GLN A 30 13.89 -9.94 -23.52
C GLN A 30 12.70 -10.87 -23.79
N LEU A 31 12.58 -11.30 -25.04
CA LEU A 31 11.62 -12.30 -25.46
C LEU A 31 12.25 -13.69 -25.38
N ASP A 32 11.44 -14.71 -25.09
CA ASP A 32 11.87 -16.09 -25.26
C ASP A 32 11.75 -16.52 -26.74
N ASP A 33 12.56 -17.49 -27.14
CA ASP A 33 12.56 -18.03 -28.52
C ASP A 33 11.21 -18.68 -28.91
N SER A 34 10.35 -18.96 -27.92
CA SER A 34 9.03 -19.56 -28.14
C SER A 34 7.93 -18.55 -28.44
N SER A 35 8.20 -17.25 -28.30
CA SER A 35 7.23 -16.17 -28.49
C SER A 35 7.15 -15.78 -29.97
N ARG A 36 5.93 -15.78 -30.52
CA ARG A 36 5.67 -15.32 -31.90
C ARG A 36 5.02 -13.92 -31.92
N PRO A 37 5.14 -13.15 -33.01
CA PRO A 37 4.45 -11.87 -33.13
C PRO A 37 2.94 -12.03 -32.96
N ALA A 38 2.32 -11.18 -32.15
CA ALA A 38 0.87 -11.22 -31.89
C ALA A 38 0.04 -10.94 -33.14
N GLN A 39 0.58 -10.19 -34.10
CA GLN A 39 -0.04 -9.94 -35.41
C GLN A 39 -0.19 -11.21 -36.26
N ALA A 40 0.59 -12.26 -35.98
CA ALA A 40 0.47 -13.57 -36.63
C ALA A 40 -0.58 -14.48 -35.95
N CYS A 41 -1.23 -14.02 -34.89
CA CYS A 41 -2.23 -14.76 -34.13
C CYS A 41 -3.62 -14.16 -34.37
N PRO A 42 -4.51 -14.82 -35.14
CA PRO A 42 -5.86 -14.31 -35.41
C PRO A 42 -6.67 -14.01 -34.14
N GLU A 43 -6.47 -14.79 -33.07
CA GLU A 43 -7.15 -14.62 -31.78
C GLU A 43 -6.75 -13.31 -31.06
N LEU A 44 -5.60 -12.73 -31.41
CA LEU A 44 -5.08 -11.50 -30.81
C LEU A 44 -5.24 -10.28 -31.72
N ALA A 45 -5.87 -10.41 -32.89
CA ALA A 45 -6.00 -9.32 -33.86
C ALA A 45 -6.68 -8.09 -33.25
N GLY A 46 -7.79 -8.28 -32.53
CA GLY A 46 -8.51 -7.21 -31.85
C GLY A 46 -7.69 -6.54 -30.73
N LEU A 47 -6.86 -7.31 -30.02
CA LEU A 47 -5.94 -6.77 -29.02
C LEU A 47 -4.83 -5.94 -29.67
N CYS A 48 -4.24 -6.42 -30.77
CA CYS A 48 -3.18 -5.70 -31.49
C CYS A 48 -3.70 -4.35 -32.02
N GLN A 49 -4.91 -4.33 -32.57
CA GLN A 49 -5.56 -3.09 -33.00
C GLN A 49 -5.75 -2.13 -31.83
N ALA A 50 -6.32 -2.61 -30.71
CA ALA A 50 -6.56 -1.78 -29.54
C ALA A 50 -5.27 -1.24 -28.90
N LEU A 51 -4.20 -2.05 -28.85
CA LEU A 51 -2.88 -1.61 -28.39
C LEU A 51 -2.29 -0.55 -29.32
N GLY A 52 -2.37 -0.74 -30.64
CA GLY A 52 -1.95 0.27 -31.61
C GLY A 52 -2.68 1.58 -31.42
N ALA A 53 -4.00 1.52 -31.28
CA ALA A 53 -4.85 2.69 -31.06
C ALA A 53 -4.54 3.39 -29.71
N TYR A 54 -4.25 2.62 -28.66
CA TYR A 54 -3.82 3.13 -27.35
C TYR A 54 -2.54 3.97 -27.44
N PHE A 55 -1.50 3.47 -28.11
CA PHE A 55 -0.20 4.14 -28.16
C PHE A 55 -0.21 5.41 -29.03
N ILE A 56 -1.19 5.57 -29.92
CA ILE A 56 -1.36 6.80 -30.74
C ILE A 56 -2.37 7.79 -30.15
N GLY A 57 -2.82 7.61 -28.92
CA GLY A 57 -3.73 8.56 -28.27
C GLY A 57 -5.22 8.34 -28.58
N GLN A 58 -5.60 7.22 -29.20
CA GLN A 58 -6.97 6.95 -29.68
C GLN A 58 -7.48 5.63 -29.07
N PRO A 59 -7.70 5.54 -27.75
CA PRO A 59 -8.04 4.27 -27.11
C PRO A 59 -9.34 3.68 -27.67
N GLU A 60 -9.23 2.52 -28.31
CA GLU A 60 -10.37 1.74 -28.75
C GLU A 60 -10.77 0.70 -27.70
N ARG A 61 -12.03 0.28 -27.73
CA ARG A 61 -12.50 -0.82 -26.90
C ARG A 61 -11.87 -2.11 -27.42
N VAL A 62 -11.16 -2.86 -26.56
CA VAL A 62 -10.69 -4.21 -26.90
C VAL A 62 -11.91 -5.11 -27.17
N PRO A 63 -12.11 -5.59 -28.41
CA PRO A 63 -13.21 -6.49 -28.71
C PRO A 63 -12.83 -7.95 -28.39
N GLN A 64 -13.80 -8.70 -27.85
CA GLN A 64 -13.79 -10.17 -27.76
C GLN A 64 -12.53 -10.82 -27.14
N LEU A 65 -12.09 -10.34 -25.98
CA LEU A 65 -11.03 -10.99 -25.20
C LEU A 65 -11.42 -11.11 -23.72
N ASN A 66 -11.44 -12.33 -23.21
CA ASN A 66 -11.69 -12.61 -21.80
C ASN A 66 -10.40 -12.34 -20.99
N LEU A 67 -10.50 -11.55 -19.93
CA LEU A 67 -9.36 -11.29 -19.04
C LEU A 67 -9.46 -12.22 -17.83
N CYS A 68 -8.49 -13.12 -17.69
CA CYS A 68 -8.38 -14.05 -16.56
C CYS A 68 -7.19 -13.66 -15.66
N ALA A 69 -7.31 -12.52 -14.99
CA ALA A 69 -6.35 -12.13 -13.95
C ALA A 69 -6.60 -12.96 -12.68
N GLN A 70 -5.62 -13.77 -12.26
CA GLN A 70 -5.73 -14.64 -11.08
C GLN A 70 -4.93 -14.07 -9.91
N GLY A 71 -5.57 -13.98 -8.74
CA GLY A 71 -4.94 -13.48 -7.53
C GLY A 71 -5.74 -13.85 -6.28
N SER A 72 -5.37 -13.27 -5.14
CA SER A 72 -6.21 -13.36 -3.95
C SER A 72 -7.51 -12.56 -4.16
N PRO A 73 -8.60 -12.88 -3.43
CA PRO A 73 -9.85 -12.13 -3.54
C PRO A 73 -9.68 -10.62 -3.30
N PHE A 74 -8.72 -10.23 -2.45
CA PHE A 74 -8.36 -8.83 -2.25
C PHE A 74 -7.76 -8.21 -3.52
N GLN A 75 -6.81 -8.89 -4.16
CA GLN A 75 -6.16 -8.41 -5.38
C GLN A 75 -7.15 -8.28 -6.53
N GLU A 76 -7.99 -9.29 -6.75
CA GLU A 76 -9.00 -9.28 -7.81
C GLU A 76 -9.96 -8.09 -7.68
N ARG A 77 -10.41 -7.80 -6.46
CA ARG A 77 -11.25 -6.62 -6.17
C ARG A 77 -10.53 -5.31 -6.45
N VAL A 78 -9.25 -5.19 -6.08
CA VAL A 78 -8.45 -4.00 -6.41
C VAL A 78 -8.32 -3.85 -7.92
N TRP A 79 -8.06 -4.93 -8.66
CA TRP A 79 -7.95 -4.90 -10.11
C TRP A 79 -9.27 -4.54 -10.80
N GLN A 80 -10.41 -4.95 -10.25
CA GLN A 80 -11.73 -4.49 -10.71
C GLN A 80 -11.86 -2.96 -10.58
N LEU A 81 -11.45 -2.38 -9.44
CA LEU A 81 -11.44 -0.93 -9.26
C LEU A 81 -10.51 -0.21 -10.24
N LEU A 82 -9.34 -0.80 -10.55
CA LEU A 82 -8.42 -0.22 -11.54
C LEU A 82 -9.07 -0.09 -12.91
N ARG A 83 -9.83 -1.10 -13.35
CA ARG A 83 -10.49 -1.11 -14.66
C ARG A 83 -11.55 -0.01 -14.82
N GLU A 84 -12.01 0.58 -13.73
CA GLU A 84 -12.96 1.69 -13.75
C GLU A 84 -12.29 3.05 -13.97
N ILE A 85 -10.96 3.13 -13.88
CA ILE A 85 -10.20 4.37 -14.12
C ILE A 85 -10.12 4.60 -15.64
N PRO A 86 -10.76 5.65 -16.18
CA PRO A 86 -10.76 5.89 -17.63
C PRO A 86 -9.37 6.24 -18.18
N TYR A 87 -9.22 6.11 -19.49
CA TYR A 87 -8.06 6.64 -20.21
C TYR A 87 -7.94 8.17 -20.02
N GLY A 88 -6.72 8.66 -19.84
CA GLY A 88 -6.43 10.07 -19.58
C GLY A 88 -6.79 10.53 -18.17
N GLN A 89 -7.16 9.59 -17.28
CA GLN A 89 -7.47 9.89 -15.88
C GLN A 89 -6.57 9.12 -14.94
N VAL A 90 -6.34 9.70 -13.77
CA VAL A 90 -5.55 9.08 -12.71
C VAL A 90 -6.36 8.96 -11.43
N THR A 91 -5.87 8.17 -10.49
CA THR A 91 -6.36 8.12 -9.11
C THR A 91 -5.18 8.04 -8.15
N THR A 92 -5.44 8.05 -6.85
CA THR A 92 -4.40 7.84 -5.83
C THR A 92 -4.57 6.52 -5.11
N TYR A 93 -3.48 5.99 -4.56
CA TYR A 93 -3.56 4.81 -3.67
C TYR A 93 -4.53 5.03 -2.49
N GLY A 94 -4.60 6.25 -1.98
CA GLY A 94 -5.53 6.61 -0.90
C GLY A 94 -6.99 6.69 -1.35
N ASP A 95 -7.27 7.19 -2.55
CA ASP A 95 -8.62 7.18 -3.13
C ASP A 95 -9.10 5.77 -3.45
N LEU A 96 -8.21 4.92 -3.97
CA LEU A 96 -8.51 3.50 -4.16
C LEU A 96 -8.81 2.79 -2.84
N ALA A 97 -8.02 3.03 -1.79
CA ALA A 97 -8.27 2.46 -0.46
C ALA A 97 -9.66 2.86 0.07
N ARG A 98 -10.04 4.14 -0.05
CA ARG A 98 -11.37 4.62 0.34
C ARG A 98 -12.48 4.01 -0.50
N THR A 99 -12.28 3.91 -1.81
CA THR A 99 -13.27 3.31 -2.72
C THR A 99 -13.46 1.83 -2.40
N TYR A 100 -12.37 1.11 -2.12
CA TYR A 100 -12.39 -0.27 -1.68
C TYR A 100 -13.17 -0.44 -0.38
N GLU A 101 -12.88 0.38 0.64
CA GLU A 101 -13.59 0.35 1.92
C GLU A 101 -15.08 0.64 1.75
N ALA A 102 -15.44 1.66 0.98
CA ALA A 102 -16.84 2.00 0.72
C ALA A 102 -17.61 0.87 0.03
N ARG A 103 -16.96 0.14 -0.90
CA ARG A 103 -17.60 -0.91 -1.68
C ARG A 103 -17.65 -2.27 -0.97
N TYR A 104 -16.60 -2.62 -0.24
CA TYR A 104 -16.43 -3.95 0.35
C TYR A 104 -16.50 -3.96 1.88
N GLN A 105 -16.78 -2.81 2.50
CA GLN A 105 -16.97 -2.65 3.95
C GLN A 105 -15.77 -3.19 4.76
N THR A 106 -14.57 -3.09 4.19
CA THR A 106 -13.32 -3.57 4.78
C THR A 106 -12.23 -2.53 4.55
N SER A 107 -11.64 -2.02 5.62
CA SER A 107 -10.56 -1.04 5.54
C SER A 107 -9.25 -1.69 5.12
N MET A 108 -8.52 -1.04 4.21
CA MET A 108 -7.22 -1.47 3.72
C MET A 108 -6.29 -0.27 3.64
N SER A 109 -5.02 -0.44 4.04
CA SER A 109 -4.05 0.65 3.94
C SER A 109 -3.72 0.95 2.48
N ALA A 110 -3.33 2.20 2.20
CA ALA A 110 -2.85 2.58 0.86
C ALA A 110 -1.63 1.75 0.42
N GLN A 111 -0.82 1.27 1.36
CA GLN A 111 0.31 0.38 1.09
C GLN A 111 -0.15 -1.02 0.67
N ALA A 112 -1.17 -1.59 1.34
CA ALA A 112 -1.75 -2.87 0.95
C ALA A 112 -2.38 -2.80 -0.46
N ILE A 113 -3.09 -1.70 -0.74
CA ILE A 113 -3.60 -1.39 -2.10
C ILE A 113 -2.43 -1.31 -3.08
N GLY A 114 -1.36 -0.59 -2.75
CA GLY A 114 -0.16 -0.50 -3.59
C GLY A 114 0.46 -1.87 -3.91
N GLY A 115 0.53 -2.77 -2.93
CA GLY A 115 0.97 -4.15 -3.12
C GLY A 115 0.07 -4.95 -4.08
N ALA A 116 -1.25 -4.76 -4.02
CA ALA A 116 -2.18 -5.38 -4.95
C ALA A 116 -2.08 -4.80 -6.38
N VAL A 117 -1.98 -3.47 -6.49
CA VAL A 117 -1.77 -2.76 -7.77
C VAL A 117 -0.50 -3.24 -8.47
N GLY A 118 0.60 -3.41 -7.72
CA GLY A 118 1.89 -3.85 -8.25
C GLY A 118 1.93 -5.32 -8.70
N ARG A 119 0.98 -6.15 -8.25
CA ARG A 119 0.86 -7.57 -8.65
C ARG A 119 -0.13 -7.81 -9.79
N ASN A 120 -0.56 -6.76 -10.48
CA ASN A 120 -1.45 -6.87 -11.63
C ASN A 120 -0.79 -7.71 -12.76
N PRO A 121 -1.38 -8.85 -13.18
CA PRO A 121 -0.82 -9.70 -14.22
C PRO A 121 -1.11 -9.21 -15.66
N ILE A 122 -2.08 -8.32 -15.85
CA ILE A 122 -2.52 -7.85 -17.18
C ILE A 122 -2.37 -6.34 -17.25
N ALA A 123 -1.15 -5.86 -17.48
CA ALA A 123 -0.85 -4.44 -17.64
C ALA A 123 -1.67 -3.80 -18.79
N LEU A 124 -1.76 -2.47 -18.82
CA LEU A 124 -2.55 -1.66 -19.76
C LEU A 124 -4.07 -1.89 -19.68
N LEU A 125 -4.55 -3.12 -19.84
CA LEU A 125 -5.97 -3.47 -19.79
C LEU A 125 -6.53 -3.40 -18.36
N ILE A 126 -5.71 -3.75 -17.37
CA ILE A 126 -5.92 -3.38 -15.97
C ILE A 126 -4.92 -2.22 -15.71
N PRO A 127 -5.39 -0.96 -15.68
CA PRO A 127 -4.51 0.20 -15.81
C PRO A 127 -3.83 0.59 -14.48
N CYS A 128 -2.91 -0.25 -14.01
CA CYS A 128 -2.15 -0.02 -12.77
C CYS A 128 -1.21 1.20 -12.86
N HIS A 129 -0.85 1.66 -14.06
CA HIS A 129 -0.04 2.86 -14.28
C HIS A 129 -0.78 4.16 -13.94
N ARG A 130 -2.12 4.15 -13.92
CA ARG A 130 -2.98 5.32 -13.60
C ARG A 130 -3.07 5.64 -12.11
N VAL A 131 -2.39 4.89 -11.25
CA VAL A 131 -2.39 5.13 -9.80
C VAL A 131 -1.14 5.90 -9.39
N LEU A 132 -1.34 7.08 -8.82
CA LEU A 132 -0.27 7.98 -8.36
C LEU A 132 -0.23 8.09 -6.83
N SER A 133 0.84 8.69 -6.33
CA SER A 133 0.87 9.12 -4.92
C SER A 133 -0.12 10.26 -4.67
N SER A 134 -0.40 10.56 -3.40
CA SER A 134 -1.27 11.69 -3.01
C SER A 134 -0.75 13.07 -3.42
N ARG A 135 0.51 13.17 -3.84
CA ARG A 135 1.15 14.41 -4.32
C ARG A 135 1.27 14.46 -5.84
N GLY A 136 0.66 13.52 -6.57
CA GLY A 136 0.80 13.42 -8.03
C GLY A 136 2.20 13.00 -8.50
N GLN A 137 3.06 12.57 -7.58
CA GLN A 137 4.39 12.06 -7.89
C GLN A 137 4.29 10.67 -8.51
N LEU A 138 5.03 10.45 -9.60
CA LEU A 138 5.31 9.14 -10.15
C LEU A 138 6.18 8.36 -9.16
N THR A 139 5.57 7.34 -8.56
CA THR A 139 6.24 6.40 -7.66
C THR A 139 5.84 5.00 -8.07
N GLY A 140 6.79 4.05 -8.02
CA GLY A 140 6.53 2.61 -8.09
C GLY A 140 5.78 2.14 -9.35
N TYR A 141 6.42 1.28 -10.13
CA TYR A 141 5.76 0.56 -11.21
C TYR A 141 6.48 -0.75 -11.43
N ALA A 142 5.73 -1.85 -11.61
CA ALA A 142 6.31 -3.18 -11.80
C ALA A 142 7.29 -3.24 -12.98
N TYR A 143 7.06 -2.39 -13.99
CA TYR A 143 7.88 -2.31 -15.20
C TYR A 143 8.75 -1.04 -15.27
N GLY A 144 8.93 -0.34 -14.15
CA GLY A 144 9.78 0.84 -14.04
C GLY A 144 9.07 2.18 -14.26
N VAL A 145 9.49 3.20 -13.50
CA VAL A 145 8.91 4.56 -13.56
C VAL A 145 8.95 5.19 -14.96
N PRO A 146 10.01 5.03 -15.79
CA PRO A 146 10.03 5.59 -17.13
C PRO A 146 8.88 5.10 -18.03
N ARG A 147 8.55 3.80 -17.98
CA ARG A 147 7.41 3.25 -18.73
C ARG A 147 6.08 3.82 -18.23
N LYS A 148 5.92 3.94 -16.91
CA LYS A 148 4.72 4.54 -16.30
C LYS A 148 4.51 5.98 -16.79
N GLN A 149 5.58 6.77 -16.82
CA GLN A 149 5.54 8.15 -17.31
C GLN A 149 5.13 8.19 -18.78
N ALA A 150 5.84 7.46 -19.66
CA ALA A 150 5.57 7.46 -21.09
C ALA A 150 4.14 6.99 -21.42
N LEU A 151 3.61 6.01 -20.67
CA LEU A 151 2.22 5.60 -20.80
C LEU A 151 1.26 6.73 -20.46
N LEU A 152 1.46 7.43 -19.33
CA LEU A 152 0.59 8.53 -18.90
C LEU A 152 0.70 9.73 -19.85
N GLU A 153 1.89 10.00 -20.40
CA GLU A 153 2.11 11.03 -21.44
C GLU A 153 1.38 10.68 -22.74
N ALA A 154 1.39 9.41 -23.16
CA ALA A 154 0.58 8.96 -24.29
C ALA A 154 -0.92 9.14 -24.05
N GLU A 155 -1.36 9.09 -22.77
CA GLU A 155 -2.75 9.41 -22.37
C GLU A 155 -3.03 10.93 -22.24
N GLY A 156 -2.06 11.80 -22.56
CA GLY A 156 -2.20 13.25 -22.57
C GLY A 156 -1.89 13.94 -21.23
N LEU A 157 -1.24 13.25 -20.30
CA LEU A 157 -0.85 13.80 -19.00
C LEU A 157 0.58 14.36 -19.03
N THR A 158 0.81 15.47 -18.33
CA THR A 158 2.11 16.16 -18.34
C THR A 158 2.76 16.16 -16.96
N PHE A 159 4.10 16.07 -16.93
CA PHE A 159 4.90 15.96 -15.71
C PHE A 159 6.05 16.98 -15.70
N ASP A 160 6.45 17.42 -14.51
CA ASP A 160 7.67 18.22 -14.32
C ASP A 160 8.93 17.33 -14.38
N GLU A 161 10.11 17.97 -14.37
CA GLU A 161 11.42 17.28 -14.38
C GLU A 161 11.62 16.32 -13.20
N ARG A 162 10.83 16.48 -12.13
CA ARG A 162 10.88 15.62 -10.94
C ARG A 162 9.84 14.50 -11.01
N GLY A 163 9.07 14.38 -12.09
CA GLY A 163 8.03 13.36 -12.28
C GLY A 163 6.74 13.64 -11.50
N ARG A 164 6.45 14.90 -11.17
CA ARG A 164 5.16 15.30 -10.59
C ARG A 164 4.23 15.79 -11.69
N MET A 165 3.00 15.32 -11.67
CA MET A 165 1.98 15.74 -12.64
C MET A 165 1.68 17.24 -12.48
N LEU A 166 1.71 18.01 -13.58
CA LEU A 166 1.57 19.47 -13.56
C LEU A 166 0.15 19.91 -13.19
N ASP A 167 -0.87 19.29 -13.81
CA ASP A 167 -2.29 19.59 -13.57
C ASP A 167 -2.94 18.59 -12.59
N PHE A 168 -2.18 18.14 -11.58
CA PHE A 168 -2.67 17.12 -10.66
C PHE A 168 -3.91 17.61 -9.88
N PRO A 169 -5.09 16.98 -10.06
CA PRO A 169 -6.30 17.46 -9.43
C PRO A 169 -6.23 17.21 -7.92
N THR A 170 -6.26 18.30 -7.16
CA THR A 170 -6.28 18.29 -5.68
C THR A 170 -7.65 17.92 -5.10
N LYS A 171 -8.70 17.85 -5.94
CA LYS A 171 -10.03 17.37 -5.55
C LYS A 171 -10.17 15.88 -5.85
N LYS A 172 -10.86 15.17 -4.94
CA LYS A 172 -11.07 13.71 -4.94
C LYS A 172 -11.36 13.17 -6.36
N LEU A 173 -10.47 12.30 -6.84
CA LEU A 173 -10.63 11.60 -8.12
C LEU A 173 -11.64 10.47 -7.91
N ASN A 174 -12.90 10.75 -8.22
CA ASN A 174 -14.00 9.81 -8.02
C ASN A 174 -14.02 8.82 -9.18
N ILE A 175 -13.67 7.56 -8.90
CA ILE A 175 -13.85 6.46 -9.85
C ILE A 175 -15.35 6.36 -10.17
N LYS A 176 -15.70 6.34 -11.47
CA LYS A 176 -17.08 6.47 -11.99
C LYS A 176 -18.09 5.68 -11.14
N GLY A 177 -19.07 6.38 -10.57
CA GLY A 177 -20.31 5.77 -10.09
C GLY A 177 -20.45 5.56 -8.58
N VAL A 178 -19.47 5.92 -7.76
CA VAL A 178 -19.78 6.21 -6.36
C VAL A 178 -20.14 7.69 -6.30
N GLU A 179 -21.43 8.02 -6.47
CA GLU A 179 -21.97 9.12 -5.69
C GLU A 179 -21.71 8.72 -4.25
N VAL A 180 -20.58 9.20 -3.70
CA VAL A 180 -20.49 9.35 -2.27
C VAL A 180 -21.56 10.39 -2.02
N MET A 181 -22.79 9.93 -1.77
CA MET A 181 -23.77 10.78 -1.15
C MET A 181 -22.99 11.39 -0.01
N ALA A 182 -22.81 12.71 -0.09
CA ALA A 182 -22.62 13.48 1.10
C ALA A 182 -23.92 13.28 1.89
N LYS A 183 -24.06 12.11 2.54
CA LYS A 183 -24.75 12.06 3.80
C LYS A 183 -24.17 13.24 4.53
N LYS A 184 -25.02 14.15 5.00
CA LYS A 184 -24.68 15.10 6.06
C LYS A 184 -23.90 14.27 7.08
N ASP A 185 -22.58 14.37 6.99
CA ASP A 185 -21.75 13.32 7.51
C ASP A 185 -21.53 13.68 8.96
N LYS A 186 -22.44 13.17 9.80
CA LYS A 186 -22.32 13.24 11.26
C LYS A 186 -20.98 12.66 11.72
N TYR A 187 -20.25 11.96 10.85
CA TYR A 187 -18.98 11.30 11.13
C TYR A 187 -17.74 11.95 10.46
N LEU A 188 -17.87 12.98 9.61
CA LEU A 188 -16.72 13.76 9.08
C LEU A 188 -16.33 14.97 9.93
N ALA A 189 -16.98 15.20 11.09
CA ALA A 189 -16.60 16.32 11.94
C ALA A 189 -15.19 16.16 12.53
N HIS A 190 -14.65 14.95 12.72
CA HIS A 190 -13.39 14.72 13.45
C HIS A 190 -12.53 13.60 12.82
N TYR A 191 -12.00 13.79 11.61
CA TYR A 191 -10.81 13.01 11.21
C TYR A 191 -9.58 13.66 11.84
N GLU A 192 -9.25 13.25 13.07
CA GLU A 192 -7.92 13.49 13.63
C GLU A 192 -6.96 12.44 13.05
N ARG A 193 -5.78 12.85 12.59
CA ARG A 193 -4.70 11.91 12.24
C ARG A 193 -4.50 10.96 13.40
N SER A 194 -4.44 9.65 13.13
CA SER A 194 -4.17 8.67 14.18
C SER A 194 -2.86 9.06 14.86
N ARG A 195 -2.97 9.37 16.15
CA ARG A 195 -1.83 9.69 16.99
C ARG A 195 -1.06 8.43 17.37
N GLN A 196 -1.54 7.24 17.02
CA GLN A 196 -0.87 6.00 17.34
C GLN A 196 0.41 5.84 16.50
N LEU A 197 1.54 5.73 17.19
CA LEU A 197 2.86 5.57 16.59
C LEU A 197 3.24 4.09 16.47
N ALA A 198 3.02 3.30 17.54
CA ALA A 198 3.37 1.88 17.59
C ALA A 198 2.52 1.12 18.61
N SER A 199 2.47 -0.20 18.46
CA SER A 199 1.98 -1.14 19.47
C SER A 199 2.89 -2.36 19.50
N PHE A 200 3.34 -2.77 20.68
CA PHE A 200 4.27 -3.89 20.83
C PHE A 200 4.00 -4.66 22.11
N ARG A 201 4.42 -5.93 22.11
CA ARG A 201 4.42 -6.77 23.31
C ARG A 201 5.70 -6.49 24.09
N VAL A 202 5.56 -6.20 25.38
CA VAL A 202 6.70 -6.01 26.30
C VAL A 202 7.46 -7.32 26.42
N LYS A 203 8.77 -7.29 26.12
CA LYS A 203 9.68 -8.42 26.26
C LYS A 203 10.34 -8.40 27.61
N GLY A 204 10.66 -9.59 28.13
CA GLY A 204 11.35 -9.73 29.42
C GLY A 204 10.45 -9.59 30.64
N PHE A 205 9.12 -9.57 30.49
CA PHE A 205 8.19 -9.20 31.56
C PHE A 205 8.30 -10.04 32.83
N ARG A 206 8.60 -11.34 32.70
CA ARG A 206 8.79 -12.25 33.85
C ARG A 206 10.17 -12.14 34.51
N TYR A 207 11.14 -11.55 33.83
CA TYR A 207 12.54 -11.51 34.26
C TYR A 207 12.89 -10.22 35.00
N TYR A 208 11.98 -9.26 35.01
CA TYR A 208 12.08 -8.00 35.74
C TYR A 208 10.88 -7.86 36.70
N ASP A 209 10.76 -6.70 37.32
CA ASP A 209 9.77 -6.36 38.36
C ASP A 209 8.31 -6.35 37.85
N GLY A 210 8.05 -6.77 36.62
CA GLY A 210 6.72 -6.77 36.00
C GLY A 210 5.71 -7.65 36.72
N LEU A 211 6.14 -8.77 37.31
CA LEU A 211 5.28 -9.64 38.11
C LEU A 211 4.85 -9.00 39.43
N ASP A 212 5.68 -8.15 40.03
CA ASP A 212 5.42 -7.53 41.33
C ASP A 212 4.33 -6.45 41.24
N VAL A 213 4.19 -5.83 40.06
CA VAL A 213 3.20 -4.78 39.79
C VAL A 213 2.05 -5.24 38.88
N ILE A 214 1.99 -6.53 38.55
CA ILE A 214 1.03 -7.05 37.56
C ILE A 214 -0.43 -6.86 37.99
N GLN A 215 -0.70 -6.89 39.29
CA GLN A 215 -2.05 -6.69 39.85
C GLN A 215 -2.50 -5.22 39.77
N ASP A 216 -1.55 -4.29 39.66
CA ASP A 216 -1.77 -2.85 39.53
C ASP A 216 -1.79 -2.40 38.05
N LEU A 217 -1.57 -3.33 37.11
CA LEU A 217 -1.35 -3.04 35.71
C LEU A 217 -2.67 -3.08 34.93
N ASP A 218 -3.48 -2.05 35.11
CA ASP A 218 -4.76 -1.93 34.41
C ASP A 218 -4.59 -1.50 32.94
N VAL A 219 -5.53 -1.92 32.09
CA VAL A 219 -5.63 -1.40 30.72
C VAL A 219 -5.83 0.11 30.75
N GLY A 220 -5.00 0.82 29.99
CA GLY A 220 -4.96 2.28 29.93
C GLY A 220 -3.98 2.93 30.93
N ALA A 221 -3.34 2.16 31.82
CA ALA A 221 -2.31 2.67 32.71
C ALA A 221 -1.13 3.26 31.92
N SER A 222 -0.60 4.40 32.38
CA SER A 222 0.54 5.07 31.76
C SER A 222 1.83 4.34 32.10
N VAL A 223 2.69 4.13 31.11
CA VAL A 223 4.04 3.57 31.28
C VAL A 223 5.07 4.54 30.73
N ASP A 224 6.27 4.49 31.29
CA ASP A 224 7.41 5.28 30.85
C ASP A 224 8.25 4.49 29.84
N LEU A 225 8.73 5.18 28.82
CA LEU A 225 9.70 4.66 27.86
C LEU A 225 11.04 5.34 28.10
N LEU A 226 12.08 4.55 28.37
CA LEU A 226 13.40 5.04 28.71
C LEU A 226 14.42 4.45 27.74
N ALA A 227 15.09 5.28 26.94
CA ALA A 227 16.18 4.81 26.08
C ALA A 227 17.40 4.44 26.93
N GLU A 228 18.05 3.34 26.57
CA GLU A 228 19.26 2.82 27.21
C GLU A 228 20.42 2.83 26.18
N PRO A 229 20.91 4.00 25.74
CA PRO A 229 21.93 4.09 24.68
C PRO A 229 23.27 3.42 25.05
N ASP A 230 23.53 3.27 26.35
CA ASP A 230 24.73 2.61 26.87
C ASP A 230 24.53 1.10 27.14
N ASN A 231 23.40 0.52 26.70
CA ASN A 231 23.14 -0.91 26.88
C ASN A 231 24.16 -1.73 26.06
N PRO A 232 24.92 -2.64 26.69
CA PRO A 232 26.03 -3.34 26.05
C PRO A 232 25.62 -4.35 24.98
N TYR A 233 24.33 -4.71 24.92
CA TYR A 233 23.79 -5.68 23.97
C TYR A 233 23.05 -5.04 22.80
N ASP A 234 22.40 -3.89 23.04
CA ASP A 234 21.60 -3.19 22.05
C ASP A 234 21.56 -1.68 22.35
N GLY A 235 22.29 -0.88 21.58
CA GLY A 235 22.33 0.58 21.74
C GLY A 235 21.01 1.29 21.42
N ASP A 236 20.03 0.59 20.84
CA ASP A 236 18.67 1.09 20.64
C ASP A 236 17.67 0.53 21.67
N ALA A 237 18.15 -0.12 22.73
CA ALA A 237 17.30 -0.64 23.78
C ALA A 237 16.41 0.44 24.39
N VAL A 238 15.11 0.15 24.49
CA VAL A 238 14.13 1.01 25.17
C VAL A 238 13.47 0.19 26.25
N GLN A 239 13.65 0.60 27.50
CA GLN A 239 12.99 0.06 28.67
C GLN A 239 11.54 0.57 28.76
N VAL A 240 10.65 -0.32 29.17
CA VAL A 240 9.28 0.00 29.61
C VAL A 240 9.24 -0.04 31.13
N ALA A 241 8.80 1.04 31.77
CA ALA A 241 8.68 1.13 33.21
C ALA A 241 7.28 1.53 33.68
N PHE A 242 6.86 1.06 34.85
CA PHE A 242 5.58 1.42 35.47
C PHE A 242 5.77 1.73 36.95
N LYS A 243 5.40 2.95 37.37
CA LYS A 243 5.60 3.45 38.74
C LYS A 243 7.05 3.25 39.23
N GLY A 244 8.03 3.41 38.34
CA GLY A 244 9.46 3.21 38.63
C GLY A 244 9.98 1.77 38.53
N ASN A 245 9.10 0.77 38.34
CA ASN A 245 9.48 -0.63 38.22
C ASN A 245 9.73 -0.99 36.74
N LYS A 246 10.78 -1.78 36.46
CA LYS A 246 11.08 -2.21 35.09
C LYS A 246 10.11 -3.32 34.71
N LEU A 247 9.19 -3.03 33.78
CA LEU A 247 8.30 -4.03 33.22
C LEU A 247 9.01 -4.89 32.17
N GLY A 248 10.02 -4.36 31.50
CA GLY A 248 10.70 -5.05 30.40
C GLY A 248 11.22 -4.07 29.36
N TYR A 249 11.26 -4.49 28.11
CA TYR A 249 11.82 -3.71 27.00
C TYR A 249 11.05 -3.92 25.69
N LEU A 250 11.28 -3.01 24.73
CA LEU A 250 10.75 -3.09 23.37
C LEU A 250 11.48 -4.19 22.57
N PRO A 251 10.79 -4.92 21.69
CA PRO A 251 11.46 -5.80 20.72
C PRO A 251 12.45 -5.03 19.85
N ALA A 252 13.58 -5.66 19.50
CA ALA A 252 14.62 -5.05 18.65
C ALA A 252 14.11 -4.64 17.26
N ASP A 253 13.12 -5.34 16.72
CA ASP A 253 12.53 -4.98 15.42
C ASP A 253 11.73 -3.67 15.46
N ASP A 254 11.34 -3.21 16.66
CA ASP A 254 10.43 -2.08 16.87
C ASP A 254 11.08 -0.90 17.63
N ASN A 255 12.30 -1.06 18.16
CA ASN A 255 12.89 -0.11 19.11
C ASN A 255 13.58 1.10 18.46
N HIS A 256 14.11 0.97 17.24
CA HIS A 256 14.97 1.97 16.61
C HIS A 256 14.36 3.39 16.55
N LEU A 257 13.12 3.51 16.05
CA LEU A 257 12.45 4.82 15.94
C LEU A 257 12.20 5.45 17.32
N LEU A 258 11.76 4.65 18.28
CA LEU A 258 11.43 5.13 19.63
C LEU A 258 12.71 5.47 20.41
N SER A 259 13.76 4.67 20.26
CA SER A 259 15.11 4.95 20.77
C SER A 259 15.59 6.31 20.30
N GLN A 260 15.59 6.57 18.99
CA GLN A 260 16.04 7.85 18.44
C GLN A 260 15.21 9.03 18.95
N LEU A 261 13.88 8.92 18.96
CA LEU A 261 13.02 9.99 19.46
C LEU A 261 13.31 10.29 20.93
N LEU A 262 13.50 9.27 21.76
CA LEU A 262 13.85 9.43 23.17
C LEU A 262 15.24 10.04 23.34
N TYR A 263 16.23 9.54 22.59
CA TYR A 263 17.62 10.00 22.60
C TYR A 263 17.74 11.49 22.25
N PHE A 264 17.03 11.94 21.21
CA PHE A 264 17.02 13.35 20.80
C PHE A 264 16.08 14.24 21.63
N GLY A 265 15.53 13.73 22.73
CA GLY A 265 14.73 14.51 23.69
C GLY A 265 13.27 14.72 23.29
N HIS A 266 12.75 13.95 22.34
CA HIS A 266 11.36 13.97 21.90
C HIS A 266 10.44 13.05 22.72
N GLY A 267 10.90 12.49 23.84
CA GLY A 267 10.03 11.67 24.72
C GLY A 267 8.80 12.44 25.24
N ASN A 268 8.91 13.76 25.36
CA ASN A 268 7.84 14.64 25.78
C ASN A 268 6.73 14.83 24.74
N ILE A 269 6.81 14.26 23.54
CA ILE A 269 5.70 14.19 22.57
C ILE A 269 5.07 12.80 22.54
N LEU A 270 5.59 11.84 23.30
CA LEU A 270 5.07 10.48 23.36
C LEU A 270 4.21 10.28 24.61
N GLU A 271 3.24 9.39 24.48
CA GLU A 271 2.41 8.83 25.53
C GLU A 271 2.34 7.31 25.31
N ALA A 272 2.82 6.53 26.27
CA ALA A 272 2.73 5.07 26.23
C ALA A 272 1.74 4.58 27.28
N ARG A 273 0.83 3.70 26.88
CA ARG A 273 -0.18 3.12 27.78
C ARG A 273 -0.33 1.63 27.55
N ILE A 274 -0.71 0.92 28.61
CA ILE A 274 -1.09 -0.49 28.54
C ILE A 274 -2.33 -0.63 27.65
N LEU A 275 -2.20 -1.40 26.58
CA LEU A 275 -3.30 -1.71 25.66
C LEU A 275 -4.03 -2.97 26.08
N SER A 276 -3.30 -3.99 26.52
CA SER A 276 -3.87 -5.26 26.98
C SER A 276 -2.94 -5.93 27.98
N VAL A 277 -3.54 -6.68 28.91
CA VAL A 277 -2.84 -7.58 29.83
C VAL A 277 -3.54 -8.93 29.74
N ASP A 278 -2.84 -9.95 29.25
CA ASP A 278 -3.31 -11.33 29.24
C ASP A 278 -2.55 -12.13 30.29
N LEU A 279 -3.31 -12.69 31.23
CA LEU A 279 -2.81 -13.43 32.39
C LEU A 279 -3.18 -14.91 32.25
N ASP A 280 -2.74 -15.52 31.16
CA ASP A 280 -2.88 -16.97 31.02
C ASP A 280 -1.96 -17.69 32.02
N LYS A 281 -2.53 -18.63 32.78
CA LYS A 281 -1.88 -19.29 33.92
C LYS A 281 -0.72 -20.21 33.50
N ASN A 282 -0.63 -20.58 32.23
CA ASN A 282 0.33 -21.57 31.72
C ASN A 282 1.38 -20.98 30.75
N SER A 283 1.34 -19.68 30.46
CA SER A 283 2.24 -19.04 29.48
C SER A 283 2.84 -17.72 29.99
N GLU A 284 3.71 -17.08 29.22
CA GLU A 284 4.30 -15.79 29.59
C GLU A 284 3.20 -14.70 29.59
N PRO A 285 3.01 -13.93 30.69
CA PRO A 285 2.04 -12.85 30.72
C PRO A 285 2.21 -11.91 29.53
N LEU A 286 1.13 -11.67 28.80
CA LEU A 286 1.15 -10.86 27.58
C LEU A 286 0.76 -9.44 27.92
N VAL A 287 1.76 -8.59 28.10
CA VAL A 287 1.53 -7.16 28.25
C VAL A 287 1.81 -6.46 26.92
N THR A 288 0.78 -5.82 26.37
CA THR A 288 0.90 -5.01 25.16
C THR A 288 0.87 -3.54 25.52
N VAL A 289 1.81 -2.77 25.00
CA VAL A 289 1.87 -1.31 25.14
C VAL A 289 1.54 -0.67 23.81
N GLN A 290 0.78 0.42 23.86
CA GLN A 290 0.54 1.29 22.73
C GLN A 290 1.21 2.63 22.97
N VAL A 291 1.91 3.14 21.97
CA VAL A 291 2.56 4.45 21.98
C VAL A 291 1.81 5.39 21.05
N ARG A 292 1.52 6.60 21.54
CA ARG A 292 0.84 7.66 20.80
C ARG A 292 1.62 8.97 20.87
N ILE A 293 1.42 9.85 19.89
CA ILE A 293 1.92 11.22 19.87
C ILE A 293 0.90 12.11 20.59
N LYS A 294 1.28 12.70 21.72
CA LYS A 294 0.44 13.66 22.46
C LYS A 294 0.50 15.08 21.92
N ASP A 295 1.51 15.39 21.09
CA ASP A 295 1.62 16.72 20.47
C ASP A 295 0.38 17.01 19.59
N LYS A 296 -0.13 18.23 19.71
CA LYS A 296 -1.30 18.75 18.97
C LYS A 296 -0.87 19.66 17.81
N ARG A 297 0.42 19.92 17.65
CA ARG A 297 1.00 20.74 16.56
C ARG A 297 0.89 20.05 15.20
#